data_AF-A0A946VL55-F1
#
_entry.id   AF-A0A946VL55-F1
#
_cell.length_a   1.000
_cell.length_b   1.000
_cell.length_c   1.000
_cell.angle_alpha   90.00
_cell.angle_beta   90.00
_cell.angle_gamma   90.00
#
_symmetry.space_group_name_H-M   'P 1'
#
loop_
_entity.id
_entity.type
_entity.pdbx_description
1 polymer ?
#
loop_
_entity_poly.entity_id
_entity_poly.type
_entity_poly.pdbx_seq_one_letter_code
_entity_poly.pdbx_strand_id
1 'polypeptide(L)' 'VIFSETNNLHPVAIIAAVLVFGGIWGMAGVFFAIPLATFIKAIINAWPSRVQSLVSEQSG' A
#
# COMPACT_ATOMS: atom_id res chain seq x y z
N VAL A 1 23.48 1.13 -7.71
CA VAL A 1 22.25 1.93 -8.02
C VAL A 1 21.16 1.09 -8.70
N ILE A 2 20.88 -0.15 -8.22
CA ILE A 2 19.76 -1.00 -8.70
C ILE A 2 18.98 -1.61 -7.50
N PHE A 3 19.10 -1.01 -6.30
CA PHE A 3 18.38 -1.43 -5.09
C PHE A 3 17.71 -0.25 -4.35
N SER A 4 17.47 0.85 -5.07
CA SER A 4 16.81 2.05 -4.52
C SER A 4 15.34 2.20 -4.91
N GLU A 5 14.83 1.33 -5.81
CA GLU A 5 13.48 1.47 -6.38
C GLU A 5 12.35 0.99 -5.47
N THR A 6 12.61 0.13 -4.49
CA THR A 6 11.55 -0.42 -3.62
C THR A 6 11.62 0.10 -2.18
N ASN A 7 12.81 0.43 -1.67
CA ASN A 7 12.98 0.72 -0.24
C ASN A 7 12.62 2.17 0.16
N ASN A 8 12.52 3.09 -0.81
CA ASN A 8 12.18 4.48 -0.52
C ASN A 8 10.68 4.76 -0.55
N LEU A 9 9.87 3.89 -1.15
CA LEU A 9 8.42 4.12 -1.29
C LEU A 9 7.68 3.98 0.04
N HIS A 10 8.13 3.10 0.94
CA HIS A 10 7.43 2.85 2.20
C HIS A 10 7.55 4.04 3.17
N PRO A 11 8.74 4.65 3.40
CA PRO A 11 8.85 5.87 4.21
C PRO A 11 8.26 7.10 3.52
N VAL A 12 8.47 7.26 2.21
CA VAL A 12 7.93 8.40 1.45
C VAL A 12 6.40 8.38 1.44
N ALA A 13 5.76 7.22 1.28
CA ALA A 13 4.30 7.11 1.32
C ALA A 13 3.72 7.53 2.68
N ILE A 14 4.39 7.17 3.78
CA ILE A 14 3.97 7.57 5.13
C ILE A 14 4.09 9.10 5.28
N ILE A 15 5.21 9.69 4.86
CA ILE A 15 5.43 11.14 4.94
C ILE A 15 4.44 11.89 4.04
N ALA A 16 4.21 11.41 2.82
CA ALA A 16 3.24 12.00 1.90
C ALA A 16 1.81 11.94 2.46
N ALA A 17 1.40 10.82 3.07
CA ALA A 17 0.11 10.73 3.74
C ALA A 17 -0.02 11.74 4.89
N VAL A 18 0.99 11.88 5.74
CA VAL A 18 0.96 12.86 6.84
C VAL A 18 0.89 14.30 6.30
N LEU A 19 1.60 14.64 5.23
CA LEU A 19 1.58 15.99 4.64
C LEU A 19 0.26 16.31 3.92
N VAL A 20 -0.31 15.36 3.18
CA VAL A 20 -1.58 15.55 2.46
C VAL A 20 -2.74 15.66 3.46
N PHE A 21 -2.87 14.71 4.39
CA PHE A 21 -3.97 14.72 5.34
C PHE A 21 -3.79 15.80 6.41
N GLY A 22 -2.57 15.95 6.93
CA GLY A 22 -2.23 17.00 7.89
C GLY A 22 -2.30 18.41 7.30
N GLY A 23 -2.01 18.57 6.00
CA GLY A 23 -2.09 19.85 5.30
C GLY A 23 -3.51 20.26 4.92
N ILE A 24 -4.36 19.32 4.48
CA ILE A 24 -5.74 19.64 4.06
C ILE A 24 -6.68 19.78 5.28
N TRP A 25 -6.48 18.98 6.35
CA TRP A 25 -7.40 18.91 7.50
C TRP A 25 -6.77 19.32 8.85
N GLY A 26 -5.49 19.72 8.88
CA GLY A 26 -4.78 20.03 10.12
C GLY A 26 -4.51 18.80 10.98
N MET A 27 -4.46 18.96 12.31
CA MET A 27 -4.13 17.85 13.22
C MET A 27 -5.09 16.66 13.11
N ALA A 28 -6.36 16.89 12.75
CA ALA A 28 -7.35 15.84 12.54
C ALA A 28 -6.95 14.86 11.42
N GLY A 29 -6.25 15.35 10.38
CA GLY A 29 -5.77 14.51 9.28
C GLY A 29 -4.64 13.55 9.66
N VAL A 30 -3.85 13.88 10.68
CA VAL A 30 -2.79 12.97 11.19
C VAL A 30 -3.40 11.72 11.83
N PHE A 31 -4.56 11.85 12.50
CA PHE A 31 -5.28 10.70 13.08
C PHE A 31 -5.85 9.76 12.01
N PHE A 32 -6.15 10.27 10.81
CA PHE A 32 -6.63 9.46 9.68
C PHE A 32 -5.53 8.61 9.01
N ALA A 33 -4.26 8.83 9.33
CA ALA A 33 -3.15 8.03 8.80
C ALA A 33 -3.25 6.54 9.21
N ILE A 34 -3.73 6.25 10.42
CA ILE A 34 -3.90 4.87 10.94
C ILE A 34 -5.04 4.13 10.19
N PRO A 35 -6.25 4.71 10.07
CA PRO A 35 -7.29 4.18 9.19
C PRO A 35 -6.81 3.96 7.75
N LEU A 36 -6.06 4.90 7.18
CA LEU A 36 -5.58 4.83 5.80
C LEU A 36 -4.57 3.69 5.58
N ALA A 37 -3.64 3.48 6.51
CA ALA A 37 -2.72 2.34 6.46
C ALA A 37 -3.49 1.00 6.45
N THR A 38 -4.55 0.91 7.25
CA THR A 38 -5.43 -0.27 7.30
C THR A 38 -6.20 -0.43 5.99
N PHE A 39 -6.69 0.67 5.41
CA PHE A 39 -7.41 0.67 4.14
C PHE A 39 -6.54 0.24 2.96
N ILE A 40 -5.33 0.81 2.82
CA ILE A 40 -4.38 0.41 1.76
C ILE A 40 -4.02 -1.07 1.89
N LYS A 41 -3.74 -1.54 3.12
CA LYS A 41 -3.47 -2.96 3.38
C LYS A 41 -4.65 -3.86 3.01
N ALA A 42 -5.87 -3.43 3.31
CA ALA A 42 -7.08 -4.17 2.92
C ALA A 42 -7.26 -4.21 1.40
N ILE A 43 -7.00 -3.12 0.68
CA ILE A 43 -7.02 -3.09 -0.79
C ILE A 43 -5.98 -4.06 -1.36
N ILE A 44 -4.73 -4.02 -0.87
CA ILE A 44 -3.67 -4.91 -1.35
C ILE A 44 -4.05 -6.39 -1.11
N ASN A 45 -4.60 -6.70 0.06
CA ASN A 45 -5.05 -8.05 0.40
C ASN A 45 -6.29 -8.50 -0.39
N ALA A 46 -7.18 -7.58 -0.74
CA ALA A 46 -8.38 -7.86 -1.52
C ALA A 46 -8.11 -7.88 -3.03
N TRP A 47 -6.94 -7.39 -3.47
CA TRP A 47 -6.57 -7.42 -4.86
C TRP A 47 -6.40 -8.87 -5.32
N PRO A 48 -7.05 -9.30 -6.41
CA PRO A 48 -7.01 -10.69 -6.85
C PRO A 48 -5.58 -11.08 -7.24
N SER A 49 -4.91 -11.90 -6.41
CA SER A 49 -3.68 -12.60 -6.80
C SER A 49 -4.02 -13.69 -7.81
N ARG A 50 -4.19 -13.28 -9.07
CA ARG A 50 -4.68 -14.14 -10.15
C ARG A 50 -3.60 -15.05 -10.75
N VAL A 51 -2.78 -15.70 -9.94
CA VAL A 51 -1.79 -16.65 -10.43
C VAL A 51 -1.62 -17.78 -9.42
N GLN A 52 -2.36 -18.88 -9.57
CA GLN A 52 -1.85 -20.26 -9.46
C GLN A 52 -3.01 -21.27 -9.58
N SER A 53 -3.58 -21.48 -10.77
CA SER A 53 -4.41 -22.68 -11.02
C SER A 53 -4.40 -23.19 -12.46
N LEU A 54 -3.64 -22.56 -13.37
CA LEU A 54 -3.53 -23.01 -14.76
C LEU A 54 -2.33 -23.95 -15.01
N VAL A 55 -1.54 -24.27 -13.98
CA VAL A 55 -0.31 -25.09 -14.11
C VAL A 55 -0.53 -26.57 -13.73
N SER A 56 -1.64 -26.91 -13.06
CA SER A 56 -1.93 -28.28 -12.62
C SER A 56 -2.88 -29.06 -13.54
N GLU A 57 -3.48 -28.44 -14.56
CA GLU A 57 -4.42 -29.10 -15.49
C GLU A 57 -3.82 -29.45 -16.86
N GLN A 58 -2.51 -29.24 -17.04
CA GLN A 58 -1.76 -29.69 -18.23
C GLN A 58 -0.86 -30.93 -17.96
N SER A 59 -1.00 -31.58 -16.81
CA SER A 59 -0.21 -32.76 -16.45
C SER A 59 -1.02 -33.93 -15.87
N GLY A 60 -2.34 -33.98 -16.14
CA GLY A 60 -3.21 -35.12 -15.85
C GLY A 60 -3.79 -35.74 -17.11
#